data_AF-A0A7C3XHJ3-F1
#
_entry.id   AF-A0A7C3XHJ3-F1
#
_cell.length_a   1.000
_cell.length_b   1.000
_cell.length_c   1.000
_cell.angle_alpha   90.00
_cell.angle_beta   90.00
_cell.angle_gamma   90.00
#
_symmetry.space_group_name_H-M   'P 1'
#
loop_
_entity.id
_entity.type
_entity.pdbx_description
1 polymer ?
#
loop_
_entity_poly.entity_id
_entity_poly.type
_entity_poly.pdbx_seq_one_letter_code
_entity_poly.pdbx_strand_id
1 'polypeptide(L)'
;MKGKYGFKWEPGNEAEVCILFGLLMPLCHEELEKLGYPCSELYIDEFPGTYPDCTLLVDGRELRVEFELYSSNFVEHDHDPEKCDLVVCWKQDRSLGTLKILELYKVVRNFPGIIENPRPKLGTRIWSVEEFKDFISKNLPPKDSQEILNFLEELKTDENIELWEAKGKLPVITISFRKQDFHSLWIEARDNGIAVGITYYNVNVKPPEPYLPKNKIEGIRKVLNEPEKLWHYISASNTKELVDKLRKMIEIIESETLTGSRIL
;
A
#
# COMPACT_ATOMS: atom_id res chain seq x y z
N MET A 1 16.61 -16.93 21.61
CA MET A 1 16.91 -16.24 20.33
C MET A 1 17.47 -14.86 20.64
N LYS A 2 18.49 -14.39 19.91
CA LYS A 2 19.04 -13.03 20.06
C LYS A 2 18.44 -12.14 18.96
N GLY A 3 17.33 -11.45 19.25
CA GLY A 3 16.66 -10.53 18.31
C GLY A 3 15.24 -10.15 18.74
N LYS A 4 14.68 -9.11 18.12
CA LYS A 4 13.26 -8.76 18.19
C LYS A 4 12.56 -9.34 16.96
N TYR A 5 11.51 -10.11 17.14
CA TYR A 5 10.78 -10.78 16.07
C TYR A 5 9.29 -10.54 16.26
N GLY A 6 8.59 -10.26 15.17
CA GLY A 6 7.17 -9.95 15.21
C GLY A 6 6.79 -8.90 14.16
N PHE A 7 5.72 -8.19 14.44
CA PHE A 7 5.17 -7.15 13.58
C PHE A 7 5.75 -5.78 13.93
N LYS A 8 6.12 -4.99 12.91
CA LYS A 8 6.55 -3.60 13.13
C LYS A 8 5.38 -2.68 13.53
N TRP A 9 4.19 -2.96 13.01
CA TRP A 9 2.93 -2.23 13.21
C TRP A 9 1.75 -3.20 13.34
N GLU A 10 0.58 -2.74 13.76
CA GLU A 10 -0.63 -3.57 13.88
C GLU A 10 -1.00 -4.25 12.55
N PRO A 11 -1.67 -5.43 12.57
CA PRO A 11 -2.25 -6.04 11.38
C PRO A 11 -3.11 -5.04 10.60
N GLY A 12 -3.05 -5.10 9.27
CA GLY A 12 -3.78 -4.22 8.36
C GLY A 12 -4.59 -4.94 7.29
N ASN A 13 -4.64 -6.27 7.32
CA ASN A 13 -5.49 -7.14 6.49
C ASN A 13 -5.62 -8.54 7.14
N GLU A 14 -6.51 -9.40 6.62
CA GLU A 14 -6.73 -10.77 7.13
C GLU A 14 -5.47 -11.65 7.09
N ALA A 15 -4.70 -11.60 6.01
CA ALA A 15 -3.49 -12.45 5.88
C ALA A 15 -2.49 -12.21 7.02
N GLU A 16 -2.35 -10.97 7.47
CA GLU A 16 -1.54 -10.63 8.63
C GLU A 16 -2.14 -11.09 9.96
N VAL A 17 -3.47 -11.17 10.07
CA VAL A 17 -4.16 -11.80 11.23
C VAL A 17 -3.85 -13.29 11.27
N CYS A 18 -3.87 -14.00 10.14
CA CYS A 18 -3.51 -15.42 10.07
C CYS A 18 -2.06 -15.65 10.54
N ILE A 19 -1.11 -14.83 10.10
CA ILE A 19 0.29 -14.88 10.55
C ILE A 19 0.38 -14.61 12.06
N LEU A 20 -0.31 -13.58 12.55
CA LEU A 20 -0.31 -13.24 13.96
C LEU A 20 -0.91 -14.36 14.82
N PHE A 21 -2.00 -14.97 14.37
CA PHE A 21 -2.60 -16.14 15.03
C PHE A 21 -1.60 -17.28 15.10
N GLY A 22 -0.93 -17.64 13.99
CA GLY A 22 0.09 -18.68 13.99
C GLY A 22 1.22 -18.42 15.00
N LEU A 23 1.66 -17.17 15.14
CA LEU A 23 2.66 -16.78 16.15
C LEU A 23 2.12 -16.85 17.58
N LEU A 24 0.84 -16.54 17.77
CA LEU A 24 0.16 -16.48 19.07
C LEU A 24 -0.52 -17.80 19.47
N MET A 25 -0.60 -18.78 18.59
CA MET A 25 -1.37 -20.01 18.78
C MET A 25 -1.06 -20.70 20.13
N PRO A 26 0.23 -20.82 20.57
CA PRO A 26 0.56 -21.39 21.88
C PRO A 26 0.09 -20.57 23.08
N LEU A 27 -0.36 -19.33 22.86
CA LEU A 27 -0.74 -18.34 23.87
C LEU A 27 -2.26 -18.07 23.87
N CYS A 28 -3.02 -18.70 22.96
CA CYS A 28 -4.47 -18.51 22.84
C CYS A 28 -5.30 -19.34 23.81
N HIS A 29 -4.69 -20.27 24.56
CA HIS A 29 -5.37 -21.20 25.48
C HIS A 29 -6.39 -20.52 26.40
N GLU A 30 -5.96 -19.50 27.15
CA GLU A 30 -6.81 -18.83 28.13
C GLU A 30 -8.03 -18.15 27.48
N GLU A 31 -7.86 -17.54 26.30
CA GLU A 31 -8.95 -16.88 25.59
C GLU A 31 -9.91 -17.89 24.95
N LEU A 32 -9.42 -19.03 24.46
CA LEU A 32 -10.26 -20.11 23.94
C LEU A 32 -11.10 -20.76 25.06
N GLU A 33 -10.52 -20.98 26.24
CA GLU A 33 -11.26 -21.50 27.39
C GLU A 33 -12.38 -20.55 27.84
N LYS A 34 -12.12 -19.23 27.86
CA LYS A 34 -13.15 -18.21 28.14
C LYS A 34 -14.32 -18.24 27.15
N LEU A 35 -14.07 -18.67 25.92
CA LEU A 35 -15.11 -18.83 24.89
C LEU A 35 -15.90 -20.14 25.03
N GLY A 36 -15.45 -21.05 25.91
CA GLY A 36 -16.05 -22.35 26.16
C GLY A 36 -15.40 -23.49 25.38
N TYR A 37 -14.18 -23.30 24.86
CA TYR A 37 -13.38 -24.35 24.22
C TYR A 37 -12.24 -24.76 25.16
N PRO A 38 -12.32 -25.91 25.84
CA PRO A 38 -11.16 -26.53 26.46
C PRO A 38 -10.04 -26.63 25.42
N CYS A 39 -8.81 -26.25 25.79
CA CYS A 39 -7.75 -26.05 24.80
C CYS A 39 -6.40 -26.58 25.30
N SER A 40 -6.31 -27.86 25.63
CA SER A 40 -5.01 -28.47 25.98
C SER A 40 -4.13 -28.71 24.74
N GLU A 41 -4.77 -28.97 23.60
CA GLU A 41 -4.20 -29.22 22.29
C GLU A 41 -4.88 -28.31 21.25
N LEU A 42 -4.08 -27.70 20.39
CA LEU A 42 -4.56 -26.80 19.33
C LEU A 42 -3.71 -27.01 18.07
N TYR A 43 -4.35 -27.45 17.00
CA TYR A 43 -3.71 -27.69 15.70
C TYR A 43 -4.49 -27.00 14.58
N ILE A 44 -3.78 -26.57 13.54
CA ILE A 44 -4.39 -26.26 12.25
C ILE A 44 -4.47 -27.57 11.47
N ASP A 45 -5.67 -27.97 11.08
CA ASP A 45 -5.90 -29.19 10.30
C ASP A 45 -5.85 -28.87 8.79
N GLU A 46 -6.71 -27.97 8.33
CA GLU A 46 -6.77 -27.51 6.94
C GLU A 46 -6.79 -25.99 6.83
N PHE A 47 -6.19 -25.45 5.77
CA PHE A 47 -6.22 -24.01 5.42
C PHE A 47 -6.51 -23.84 3.92
N PRO A 48 -7.77 -24.03 3.48
CA PRO A 48 -8.12 -23.91 2.07
C PRO A 48 -8.06 -22.46 1.55
N GLY A 49 -8.17 -21.46 2.42
CA GLY A 49 -8.25 -20.05 2.02
C GLY A 49 -9.55 -19.71 1.28
N THR A 50 -10.61 -20.46 1.57
CA THR A 50 -11.98 -20.21 1.09
C THR A 50 -12.93 -20.37 2.26
N TYR A 51 -13.92 -19.49 2.39
CA TYR A 51 -14.87 -19.51 3.49
C TYR A 51 -15.44 -20.90 3.84
N PRO A 52 -15.32 -21.37 5.09
CA PRO A 52 -14.50 -20.82 6.18
C PRO A 52 -12.99 -21.02 5.94
N ASP A 53 -12.17 -20.00 6.20
CA ASP A 53 -10.73 -19.96 5.88
C ASP A 53 -9.91 -21.18 6.33
N CYS A 54 -10.25 -21.75 7.48
CA CYS A 54 -9.43 -22.73 8.19
C CYS A 54 -10.28 -23.69 9.04
N THR A 55 -9.77 -24.91 9.24
CA THR A 55 -10.27 -25.84 10.25
C THR A 55 -9.24 -25.99 11.36
N LEU A 56 -9.62 -25.68 12.60
CA LEU A 56 -8.81 -25.94 13.80
C LEU A 56 -9.25 -27.23 14.48
N LEU A 57 -8.29 -28.01 14.97
CA LEU A 57 -8.54 -29.12 15.88
C LEU A 57 -8.18 -28.68 17.31
N VAL A 58 -9.19 -28.56 18.17
CA VAL A 58 -9.05 -28.15 19.58
C VAL A 58 -9.49 -29.29 20.48
N ASP A 59 -8.56 -29.92 21.20
CA ASP A 59 -8.81 -31.12 22.02
C ASP A 59 -9.63 -32.19 21.28
N GLY A 60 -9.28 -32.43 20.00
CA GLY A 60 -9.96 -33.41 19.14
C GLY A 60 -11.31 -32.94 18.54
N ARG A 61 -11.74 -31.72 18.81
CA ARG A 61 -12.93 -31.10 18.20
C ARG A 61 -12.54 -30.21 17.02
N GLU A 62 -13.18 -30.42 15.88
CA GLU A 62 -13.06 -29.53 14.72
C GLU A 62 -13.85 -28.23 14.94
N LEU A 63 -13.22 -27.10 14.63
CA LEU A 63 -13.83 -25.77 14.57
C LEU A 63 -13.58 -25.18 13.18
N ARG A 64 -14.65 -24.76 12.51
CA ARG A 64 -14.60 -23.96 11.28
C ARG A 64 -14.30 -22.51 11.65
N VAL A 65 -13.22 -21.97 11.11
CA VAL A 65 -12.69 -20.67 11.49
C VAL A 65 -12.65 -19.72 10.32
N GLU A 66 -13.12 -18.50 10.56
CA GLU A 66 -12.89 -17.37 9.67
C GLU A 66 -11.91 -16.39 10.30
N PHE A 67 -10.94 -15.93 9.52
CA PHE A 67 -10.03 -14.86 9.94
C PHE A 67 -10.54 -13.53 9.44
N GLU A 68 -10.48 -12.51 10.29
CA GLU A 68 -10.94 -11.17 9.91
C GLU A 68 -10.04 -10.08 10.48
N LEU A 69 -9.88 -8.96 9.76
CA LEU A 69 -9.20 -7.81 10.35
C LEU A 69 -10.01 -7.24 11.51
N TYR A 70 -11.30 -7.03 11.30
CA TYR A 70 -12.25 -6.59 12.31
C TYR A 70 -13.46 -7.51 12.33
N SER A 71 -14.07 -7.75 13.48
CA SER A 71 -15.29 -8.58 13.56
C SER A 71 -16.44 -8.07 12.67
N SER A 72 -16.50 -6.78 12.37
CA SER A 72 -17.46 -6.20 11.42
C SER A 72 -17.26 -6.70 9.99
N ASN A 73 -16.02 -6.97 9.56
CA ASN A 73 -15.71 -7.50 8.23
C ASN A 73 -16.46 -8.79 7.92
N PHE A 74 -16.63 -9.68 8.92
CA PHE A 74 -17.43 -10.91 8.77
C PHE A 74 -18.84 -10.63 8.23
N VAL A 75 -19.45 -9.54 8.69
CA VAL A 75 -20.78 -9.11 8.23
C VAL A 75 -20.70 -8.40 6.88
N GLU A 76 -19.66 -7.60 6.66
CA GLU A 76 -19.44 -6.88 5.39
C GLU A 76 -19.16 -7.83 4.22
N HIS A 77 -18.54 -8.98 4.50
CA HIS A 77 -18.28 -10.06 3.55
C HIS A 77 -19.48 -11.01 3.34
N ASP A 78 -20.60 -10.78 4.05
CA ASP A 78 -21.82 -11.61 3.96
C ASP A 78 -21.59 -13.09 4.31
N HIS A 79 -20.73 -13.35 5.30
CA HIS A 79 -20.46 -14.71 5.77
C HIS A 79 -21.62 -15.28 6.60
N ASP A 80 -21.92 -16.56 6.39
CA ASP A 80 -23.04 -17.28 7.02
C ASP A 80 -22.66 -17.79 8.42
N PRO A 81 -23.14 -17.17 9.52
CA PRO A 81 -22.72 -17.54 10.88
C PRO A 81 -22.99 -19.01 11.25
N GLU A 82 -23.87 -19.72 10.55
CA GLU A 82 -24.12 -21.16 10.79
C GLU A 82 -23.01 -22.06 10.22
N LYS A 83 -22.19 -21.54 9.32
CA LYS A 83 -21.07 -22.24 8.68
C LYS A 83 -19.72 -21.98 9.34
N CYS A 84 -19.70 -21.17 10.40
CA CYS A 84 -18.51 -20.80 11.14
C CYS A 84 -18.73 -21.08 12.63
N ASP A 85 -17.73 -21.65 13.29
CA ASP A 85 -17.79 -21.93 14.72
C ASP A 85 -17.06 -20.86 15.55
N LEU A 86 -16.04 -20.23 14.96
CA LEU A 86 -15.19 -19.24 15.62
C LEU A 86 -14.67 -18.20 14.61
N VAL A 87 -14.81 -16.92 14.92
CA VAL A 87 -14.10 -15.86 14.20
C VAL A 87 -12.82 -15.52 14.96
N VAL A 88 -11.68 -15.53 14.27
CA VAL A 88 -10.41 -15.04 14.81
C VAL A 88 -10.11 -13.68 14.20
N CYS A 89 -10.11 -12.63 15.01
CA CYS A 89 -9.90 -11.27 14.49
C CYS A 89 -8.77 -10.52 15.19
N TRP A 90 -8.19 -9.52 14.51
CA TRP A 90 -7.28 -8.59 15.19
C TRP A 90 -8.01 -7.85 16.32
N LYS A 91 -9.14 -7.19 16.02
CA LYS A 91 -9.90 -6.43 17.01
C LYS A 91 -11.41 -6.65 16.86
N GLN A 92 -12.08 -6.83 18.00
CA GLN A 92 -13.52 -6.93 18.05
C GLN A 92 -14.13 -5.52 18.13
N ASP A 93 -14.80 -5.10 17.07
CA ASP A 93 -15.49 -3.81 16.92
C ASP A 93 -17.02 -3.95 16.83
N ARG A 94 -17.52 -5.18 16.61
CA ARG A 94 -18.94 -5.50 16.49
C ARG A 94 -19.24 -6.85 17.18
N SER A 95 -20.44 -6.97 17.75
CA SER A 95 -20.94 -8.26 18.23
C SER A 95 -21.49 -9.10 17.08
N LEU A 96 -21.15 -10.39 17.04
CA LEU A 96 -21.67 -11.37 16.08
C LEU A 96 -22.73 -12.29 16.70
N GLY A 97 -23.43 -11.78 17.72
CA GLY A 97 -24.50 -12.51 18.40
C GLY A 97 -23.96 -13.69 19.20
N THR A 98 -24.33 -14.91 18.80
CA THR A 98 -23.92 -16.16 19.46
C THR A 98 -22.58 -16.70 18.96
N LEU A 99 -22.11 -16.25 17.79
CA LEU A 99 -20.85 -16.67 17.21
C LEU A 99 -19.68 -16.22 18.08
N LYS A 100 -18.75 -17.13 18.37
CA LYS A 100 -17.60 -16.87 19.24
C LYS A 100 -16.54 -16.08 18.49
N ILE A 101 -15.86 -15.17 19.21
CA ILE A 101 -14.83 -14.30 18.65
C ILE A 101 -13.57 -14.40 19.50
N LEU A 102 -12.48 -14.87 18.91
CA LEU A 102 -11.14 -14.81 19.48
C LEU A 102 -10.45 -13.51 19.03
N GLU A 103 -10.34 -12.55 19.93
CA GLU A 103 -9.70 -11.26 19.66
C GLU A 103 -8.19 -11.30 19.99
N LEU A 104 -7.35 -11.29 18.96
CA LEU A 104 -5.89 -11.37 19.12
C LEU A 104 -5.29 -10.15 19.82
N TYR A 105 -5.92 -8.97 19.72
CA TYR A 105 -5.48 -7.78 20.46
C TYR A 105 -5.43 -8.03 21.97
N LYS A 106 -6.39 -8.78 22.53
CA LYS A 106 -6.40 -9.14 23.96
C LYS A 106 -5.21 -10.03 24.32
N VAL A 107 -4.87 -10.99 23.46
CA VAL A 107 -3.70 -11.85 23.64
C VAL A 107 -2.42 -11.02 23.58
N VAL A 108 -2.22 -10.21 22.53
CA VAL A 108 -1.01 -9.39 22.35
C VAL A 108 -0.74 -8.45 23.52
N ARG A 109 -1.79 -7.89 24.14
CA ARG A 109 -1.64 -7.00 25.31
C ARG A 109 -0.88 -7.65 26.48
N ASN A 110 -0.92 -8.97 26.59
CA ASN A 110 -0.21 -9.73 27.62
C ASN A 110 1.23 -10.12 27.21
N PHE A 111 1.59 -9.93 25.94
CA PHE A 111 2.89 -10.33 25.37
C PHE A 111 3.57 -9.17 24.64
N PRO A 112 4.13 -8.19 25.38
CA PRO A 112 4.79 -7.04 24.78
C PRO A 112 5.98 -7.47 23.92
N GLY A 113 6.12 -6.83 22.75
CA GLY A 113 7.21 -7.10 21.80
C GLY A 113 6.82 -7.91 20.57
N ILE A 114 5.62 -8.51 20.54
CA ILE A 114 5.06 -9.13 19.32
C ILE A 114 4.69 -8.06 18.29
N ILE A 115 4.21 -6.91 18.76
CA ILE A 115 4.00 -5.70 17.95
C ILE A 115 4.93 -4.61 18.48
N GLU A 116 5.85 -4.14 17.65
CA GLU A 116 6.86 -3.16 18.06
C GLU A 116 6.26 -1.75 18.22
N ASN A 117 5.38 -1.34 17.29
CA ASN A 117 4.71 -0.05 17.34
C ASN A 117 3.19 -0.26 17.22
N PRO A 118 2.41 -0.19 18.31
CA PRO A 118 0.97 -0.43 18.31
C PRO A 118 0.22 0.76 17.72
N ARG A 119 0.35 0.92 16.41
CA ARG A 119 -0.42 1.84 15.59
C ARG A 119 -0.86 1.12 14.31
N PRO A 120 -1.98 1.54 13.69
CA PRO A 120 -2.36 1.05 12.38
C PRO A 120 -1.26 1.32 11.35
N LYS A 121 -1.19 0.44 10.35
CA LYS A 121 -0.45 0.71 9.11
C LYS A 121 -1.07 1.93 8.41
N LEU A 122 -0.25 2.66 7.65
CA LEU A 122 -0.77 3.77 6.85
C LEU A 122 -1.72 3.20 5.77
N GLY A 123 -2.99 3.54 5.89
CA GLY A 123 -4.00 3.26 4.87
C GLY A 123 -3.75 4.08 3.61
N THR A 124 -4.27 3.60 2.49
CA THR A 124 -4.21 4.38 1.25
C THR A 124 -5.24 5.51 1.34
N ARG A 125 -4.80 6.75 1.16
CA ARG A 125 -5.67 7.94 1.15
C ARG A 125 -5.29 8.88 0.01
N ILE A 126 -6.15 9.85 -0.28
CA ILE A 126 -5.83 10.96 -1.17
C ILE A 126 -4.99 11.95 -0.37
N TRP A 127 -3.87 12.39 -0.95
CA TRP A 127 -3.00 13.41 -0.39
C TRP A 127 -3.15 14.69 -1.20
N SER A 128 -3.50 15.78 -0.53
CA SER A 128 -3.51 17.08 -1.21
C SER A 128 -2.08 17.54 -1.52
N VAL A 129 -1.95 18.46 -2.49
CA VAL A 129 -0.64 19.06 -2.83
C VAL A 129 -0.06 19.79 -1.62
N GLU A 130 -0.90 20.43 -0.81
CA GLU A 130 -0.51 21.11 0.43
C GLU A 130 -0.04 20.12 1.51
N GLU A 131 -0.75 19.02 1.71
CA GLU A 131 -0.32 17.97 2.66
C GLU A 131 1.01 17.36 2.23
N PHE A 132 1.21 17.12 0.93
CA PHE A 132 2.49 16.64 0.40
C PHE A 132 3.63 17.64 0.70
N LYS A 133 3.41 18.93 0.42
CA LYS A 133 4.39 20.00 0.67
C LYS A 133 4.73 20.16 2.14
N ASP A 134 3.72 20.11 3.02
CA ASP A 134 3.91 20.14 4.46
C ASP A 134 4.72 18.93 4.95
N PHE A 135 4.41 17.75 4.42
CA PHE A 135 5.14 16.54 4.76
C PHE A 135 6.63 16.62 4.39
N ILE A 136 6.96 17.01 3.16
CA ILE A 136 8.36 17.08 2.73
C ILE A 136 9.14 18.14 3.50
N SER A 137 8.48 19.25 3.86
CA SER A 137 9.10 20.33 4.64
C SER A 137 9.45 19.90 6.07
N LYS A 138 8.63 19.03 6.66
CA LYS A 138 8.81 18.54 8.04
C LYS A 138 9.74 17.34 8.15
N ASN A 139 9.77 16.46 7.14
CA ASN A 139 10.37 15.13 7.27
C ASN A 139 11.64 14.93 6.44
N LEU A 140 11.89 15.74 5.40
CA LEU A 140 13.08 15.58 4.57
C LEU A 140 14.20 16.54 4.98
N PRO A 141 15.48 16.23 4.64
CA PRO A 141 16.57 17.17 4.81
C PRO A 141 16.26 18.53 4.15
N PRO A 142 16.55 19.68 4.79
CA PRO A 142 16.17 21.00 4.28
C PRO A 142 16.61 21.29 2.84
N LYS A 143 17.77 20.76 2.45
CA LYS A 143 18.28 20.90 1.08
C LYS A 143 17.40 20.15 0.06
N ASP A 144 16.98 18.93 0.40
CA ASP A 144 16.17 18.09 -0.47
C ASP A 144 14.74 18.60 -0.56
N SER A 145 14.15 19.00 0.57
CA SER A 145 12.81 19.60 0.58
C SER A 145 12.78 20.90 -0.21
N GLN A 146 13.78 21.78 -0.07
CA GLN A 146 13.82 23.04 -0.82
C GLN A 146 13.98 22.82 -2.33
N GLU A 147 14.82 21.86 -2.76
CA GLU A 147 15.00 21.53 -4.18
C GLU A 147 13.67 21.10 -4.82
N ILE A 148 12.91 20.23 -4.12
CA ILE A 148 11.62 19.75 -4.60
C ILE A 148 10.57 20.86 -4.57
N LEU A 149 10.50 21.65 -3.50
CA LEU A 149 9.56 22.76 -3.40
C LEU A 149 9.79 23.78 -4.51
N ASN A 150 11.05 24.14 -4.79
CA ASN A 150 11.40 25.04 -5.89
C ASN A 150 10.95 24.47 -7.23
N PHE A 151 11.23 23.19 -7.49
CA PHE A 151 10.76 22.51 -8.69
C PHE A 151 9.22 22.54 -8.81
N LEU A 152 8.48 22.28 -7.73
CA LEU A 152 7.02 22.36 -7.76
C LEU A 152 6.50 23.78 -8.02
N GLU A 153 7.18 24.82 -7.54
CA GLU A 153 6.82 26.20 -7.86
C GLU A 153 7.20 26.58 -9.31
N GLU A 154 8.29 26.04 -9.86
CA GLU A 154 8.63 26.18 -11.30
C GLU A 154 7.51 25.61 -12.17
N LEU A 155 6.98 24.41 -11.84
CA LEU A 155 5.91 23.79 -12.61
C LEU A 155 4.62 24.60 -12.65
N LYS A 156 4.28 25.35 -11.59
CA LYS A 156 3.09 26.21 -11.56
C LYS A 156 3.16 27.38 -12.54
N THR A 157 4.35 27.71 -13.05
CA THR A 157 4.51 28.78 -14.04
C THR A 157 4.17 28.32 -15.45
N ASP A 158 4.06 27.01 -15.70
CA ASP A 158 3.65 26.45 -16.99
C ASP A 158 2.14 26.20 -17.01
N GLU A 159 1.42 26.90 -17.89
CA GLU A 159 -0.03 26.75 -18.04
C GLU A 159 -0.47 25.35 -18.50
N ASN A 160 0.44 24.56 -19.10
CA ASN A 160 0.15 23.22 -19.58
C ASN A 160 0.34 22.13 -18.52
N ILE A 161 0.87 22.49 -17.36
CA ILE A 161 1.19 21.56 -16.28
C ILE A 161 0.30 21.86 -15.08
N GLU A 162 -0.26 20.80 -14.49
CA GLU A 162 -0.96 20.90 -13.22
C GLU A 162 -0.44 19.87 -12.22
N LEU A 163 -0.41 20.23 -10.95
CA LEU A 163 -0.15 19.31 -9.85
C LEU A 163 -1.48 18.78 -9.32
N TRP A 164 -1.62 17.47 -9.28
CA TRP A 164 -2.84 16.79 -8.86
C TRP A 164 -2.63 15.99 -7.58
N GLU A 165 -3.65 16.01 -6.73
CA GLU A 165 -3.73 15.13 -5.57
C GLU A 165 -3.72 13.66 -6.02
N ALA A 166 -3.07 12.81 -5.24
CA ALA A 166 -2.93 11.42 -5.61
C ALA A 166 -3.18 10.47 -4.44
N LYS A 167 -3.69 9.29 -4.78
CA LYS A 167 -4.02 8.24 -3.83
C LYS A 167 -2.78 7.38 -3.55
N GLY A 168 -2.34 7.36 -2.30
CA GLY A 168 -1.15 6.61 -1.88
C GLY A 168 -1.13 6.28 -0.39
N LYS A 169 -0.34 5.27 -0.02
CA LYS A 169 -0.03 4.98 1.40
C LYS A 169 0.91 6.02 1.99
N LEU A 170 1.85 6.48 1.18
CA LEU A 170 2.74 7.59 1.46
C LEU A 170 2.25 8.86 0.76
N PRO A 171 2.68 10.06 1.21
CA PRO A 171 2.37 11.30 0.52
C PRO A 171 2.82 11.24 -0.93
N VAL A 172 1.88 11.45 -1.85
CA VAL A 172 2.12 11.36 -3.28
C VAL A 172 1.31 12.42 -4.01
N ILE A 173 1.89 12.98 -5.06
CA ILE A 173 1.23 13.86 -6.03
C ILE A 173 1.52 13.38 -7.44
N THR A 174 0.70 13.79 -8.39
CA THR A 174 0.92 13.52 -9.82
C THR A 174 1.10 14.81 -10.60
N ILE A 175 1.85 14.73 -11.70
CA ILE A 175 2.01 15.82 -12.67
C ILE A 175 1.12 15.50 -13.86
N SER A 176 0.13 16.36 -14.10
CA SER A 176 -0.77 16.29 -15.24
C SER A 176 -0.30 17.20 -16.36
N PHE A 177 -0.39 16.71 -17.59
CA PHE A 177 -0.06 17.47 -18.78
C PHE A 177 -1.33 17.70 -19.60
N ARG A 178 -1.82 18.95 -19.62
CA ARG A 178 -3.14 19.30 -20.18
C ARG A 178 -3.27 18.94 -21.66
N LYS A 179 -2.21 19.12 -22.45
CA LYS A 179 -2.24 18.87 -23.91
C LYS A 179 -2.45 17.40 -24.25
N GLN A 180 -2.05 16.50 -23.35
CA GLN A 180 -2.07 15.05 -23.55
C GLN A 180 -3.16 14.38 -22.69
N ASP A 181 -3.88 15.16 -21.89
CA ASP A 181 -4.93 14.70 -20.96
C ASP A 181 -4.50 13.49 -20.12
N PHE A 182 -3.31 13.58 -19.54
CA PHE A 182 -2.67 12.42 -18.91
C PHE A 182 -1.70 12.75 -17.75
N HIS A 183 -1.68 11.87 -16.76
CA HIS A 183 -0.82 11.92 -15.56
C HIS A 183 0.31 10.90 -15.68
N SER A 184 1.41 11.29 -16.33
CA SER A 184 2.52 10.37 -16.62
C SER A 184 3.52 10.22 -15.49
N LEU A 185 3.62 11.21 -14.60
CA LEU A 185 4.64 11.28 -13.55
C LEU A 185 3.99 11.37 -12.18
N TRP A 186 4.56 10.66 -11.21
CA TRP A 186 4.21 10.83 -9.79
C TRP A 186 5.45 11.08 -8.95
N ILE A 187 5.26 11.84 -7.87
CA ILE A 187 6.29 12.14 -6.88
C ILE A 187 5.76 11.66 -5.53
N GLU A 188 6.46 10.70 -4.91
CA GLU A 188 6.12 10.08 -3.64
C GLU A 188 7.19 10.42 -2.59
N ALA A 189 6.77 10.94 -1.45
CA ALA A 189 7.64 11.22 -0.31
C ALA A 189 7.84 9.96 0.53
N ARG A 190 9.10 9.66 0.86
CA ARG A 190 9.51 8.50 1.66
C ARG A 190 10.27 8.97 2.90
N ASP A 191 10.39 8.10 3.89
CA ASP A 191 11.11 8.41 5.14
C ASP A 191 12.55 8.90 4.91
N ASN A 192 13.19 8.50 3.80
CA ASN A 192 14.58 8.83 3.48
C ASN A 192 14.75 9.62 2.17
N GLY A 193 13.71 10.32 1.68
CA GLY A 193 13.81 11.15 0.48
C GLY A 193 12.58 11.13 -0.40
N ILE A 194 12.78 11.28 -1.70
CA ILE A 194 11.72 11.26 -2.72
C ILE A 194 11.93 10.09 -3.66
N ALA A 195 10.84 9.46 -4.06
CA ALA A 195 10.80 8.58 -5.21
C ALA A 195 9.92 9.21 -6.29
N VAL A 196 10.37 9.13 -7.53
CA VAL A 196 9.60 9.55 -8.71
C VAL A 196 9.37 8.34 -9.56
N GLY A 197 8.22 8.24 -10.19
CA GLY A 197 8.04 7.27 -11.25
C GLY A 197 7.31 7.82 -12.44
N ILE A 198 7.39 7.05 -13.52
CA ILE A 198 6.77 7.30 -14.80
C ILE A 198 5.93 6.10 -15.23
N THR A 199 4.78 6.39 -15.84
CA THR A 199 3.97 5.41 -16.58
C THR A 199 3.87 5.82 -18.04
N TYR A 200 4.23 4.89 -18.93
CA TYR A 200 4.21 5.09 -20.38
C TYR A 200 2.93 4.56 -21.03
N TYR A 201 2.25 3.61 -20.38
CA TYR A 201 1.09 2.91 -20.94
C TYR A 201 -0.07 2.83 -19.94
N ASN A 202 -1.29 2.93 -20.46
CA ASN A 202 -2.50 2.67 -19.73
C ASN A 202 -2.64 1.17 -19.49
N VAL A 203 -2.30 0.73 -18.29
CA VAL A 203 -2.37 -0.69 -17.89
C VAL A 203 -3.78 -1.16 -17.53
N ASN A 204 -4.76 -0.24 -17.50
CA ASN A 204 -6.15 -0.56 -17.17
C ASN A 204 -6.96 -1.01 -18.42
N VAL A 205 -6.40 -0.85 -19.62
CA VAL A 205 -6.99 -1.33 -20.88
C VAL A 205 -6.23 -2.54 -21.40
N LYS A 206 -6.92 -3.40 -22.16
CA LYS A 206 -6.35 -4.62 -22.75
C LYS A 206 -6.56 -4.63 -24.27
N PRO A 207 -5.48 -4.56 -25.09
CA PRO A 207 -4.08 -4.44 -24.69
C PRO A 207 -3.74 -3.05 -24.11
N PRO A 208 -2.66 -2.90 -23.33
CA PRO A 208 -2.22 -1.59 -22.83
C PRO A 208 -1.94 -0.59 -23.96
N GLU A 209 -2.40 0.65 -23.80
CA GLU A 209 -2.27 1.71 -24.80
C GLU A 209 -1.23 2.76 -24.37
N PRO A 210 -0.37 3.27 -25.27
CA PRO A 210 0.63 4.26 -24.90
C PRO A 210 -0.02 5.62 -24.62
N TYR A 211 0.42 6.28 -23.56
CA TYR A 211 -0.03 7.63 -23.25
C TYR A 211 0.70 8.73 -24.02
N LEU A 212 1.87 8.41 -24.57
CA LEU A 212 2.70 9.34 -25.33
C LEU A 212 3.05 8.74 -26.71
N PRO A 213 3.25 9.58 -27.73
CA PRO A 213 3.84 9.15 -28.99
C PRO A 213 5.16 8.38 -28.78
N LYS A 214 5.39 7.35 -29.61
CA LYS A 214 6.54 6.44 -29.49
C LYS A 214 7.89 7.17 -29.43
N ASN A 215 8.08 8.21 -30.24
CA ASN A 215 9.31 9.00 -30.26
C ASN A 215 9.56 9.74 -28.93
N LYS A 216 8.51 10.19 -28.24
CA LYS A 216 8.64 10.81 -26.90
C LYS A 216 9.00 9.77 -25.84
N ILE A 217 8.39 8.58 -25.89
CA ILE A 217 8.73 7.45 -25.01
C ILE A 217 10.22 7.08 -25.20
N GLU A 218 10.67 6.93 -26.45
CA GLU A 218 12.08 6.64 -26.77
C GLU A 218 13.02 7.75 -26.29
N GLY A 219 12.64 9.02 -26.46
CA GLY A 219 13.41 10.17 -25.96
C GLY A 219 13.58 10.14 -24.44
N ILE A 220 12.50 9.89 -23.70
CA ILE A 220 12.53 9.76 -22.25
C ILE A 220 13.42 8.59 -21.83
N ARG A 221 13.25 7.41 -22.44
CA ARG A 221 14.07 6.23 -22.13
C ARG A 221 15.55 6.49 -22.33
N LYS A 222 15.92 7.26 -23.36
CA LYS A 222 17.31 7.65 -23.61
C LYS A 222 17.86 8.58 -22.52
N VAL A 223 17.05 9.51 -22.02
CA VAL A 223 17.45 10.39 -20.90
C VAL A 223 17.64 9.60 -19.61
N LEU A 224 16.75 8.64 -19.36
CA LEU A 224 16.76 7.86 -18.12
C LEU A 224 17.78 6.71 -18.13
N ASN A 225 18.11 6.19 -19.32
CA ASN A 225 18.92 4.98 -19.48
C ASN A 225 18.34 3.79 -18.68
N GLU A 226 17.04 3.59 -18.82
CA GLU A 226 16.21 2.73 -17.96
C GLU A 226 15.48 1.61 -18.73
N PRO A 227 15.03 0.54 -18.06
CA PRO A 227 14.49 -0.65 -18.71
C PRO A 227 13.18 -0.41 -19.47
N GLU A 228 12.93 -1.22 -20.51
CA GLU A 228 11.67 -1.18 -21.27
C GLU A 228 10.51 -1.78 -20.47
N LYS A 229 9.91 -0.97 -19.60
CA LYS A 229 8.73 -1.33 -18.81
C LYS A 229 7.52 -0.47 -19.20
N LEU A 230 6.32 -0.93 -18.80
CA LEU A 230 5.08 -0.14 -18.93
C LEU A 230 5.10 1.08 -17.99
N TRP A 231 5.69 0.91 -16.81
CA TRP A 231 5.94 1.94 -15.81
C TRP A 231 7.14 1.54 -14.93
N HIS A 232 7.81 2.51 -14.29
CA HIS A 232 8.84 2.24 -13.29
C HIS A 232 9.16 3.48 -12.44
N TYR A 233 9.85 3.27 -11.32
CA TYR A 233 10.53 4.33 -10.58
C TYR A 233 11.80 4.77 -11.32
N ILE A 234 12.13 6.04 -11.20
CA ILE A 234 13.32 6.67 -11.78
C ILE A 234 14.47 6.57 -10.78
N SER A 235 15.60 6.06 -11.24
CA SER A 235 16.83 5.97 -10.47
C SER A 235 17.58 7.30 -10.50
N ALA A 236 18.03 7.77 -9.34
CA ALA A 236 18.91 8.93 -9.20
C ALA A 236 19.81 8.76 -7.97
N SER A 237 21.01 9.32 -8.02
CA SER A 237 21.96 9.27 -6.89
C SER A 237 21.63 10.28 -5.78
N ASN A 238 20.89 11.34 -6.11
CA ASN A 238 20.46 12.38 -5.18
C ASN A 238 19.27 13.18 -5.74
N THR A 239 18.65 14.00 -4.89
CA THR A 239 17.47 14.81 -5.21
C THR A 239 17.70 15.76 -6.39
N LYS A 240 18.88 16.38 -6.50
CA LYS A 240 19.18 17.30 -7.60
C LYS A 240 19.19 16.57 -8.94
N GLU A 241 19.87 15.43 -9.03
CA GLU A 241 19.89 14.61 -10.25
C GLU A 241 18.46 14.16 -10.63
N LEU A 242 17.65 13.81 -9.64
CA LEU A 242 16.25 13.40 -9.85
C LEU A 242 15.42 14.54 -10.45
N VAL A 243 15.56 15.76 -9.91
CA VAL A 243 14.86 16.96 -10.42
C VAL A 243 15.38 17.33 -11.82
N ASP A 244 16.69 17.24 -12.08
CA ASP A 244 17.24 17.50 -13.42
C ASP A 244 16.72 16.51 -14.46
N LYS A 245 16.53 15.24 -14.08
CA LYS A 245 15.87 14.22 -14.93
C LYS A 245 14.41 14.58 -15.19
N LEU A 246 13.67 14.95 -14.14
CA LEU A 246 12.27 15.39 -14.26
C LEU A 246 12.11 16.57 -15.24
N ARG A 247 12.96 17.60 -15.13
CA ARG A 247 12.95 18.74 -16.06
C ARG A 247 13.12 18.31 -17.51
N LYS A 248 14.13 17.49 -17.80
CA LYS A 248 14.36 16.95 -19.16
C LYS A 248 13.19 16.11 -19.68
N MET A 249 12.53 15.35 -18.81
CA MET A 249 11.37 14.57 -19.22
C MET A 249 10.19 15.45 -19.57
N ILE A 250 9.92 16.47 -18.75
CA ILE A 250 8.88 17.46 -18.99
C ILE A 250 9.13 18.20 -20.32
N GLU A 251 10.38 18.61 -20.58
CA GLU A 251 10.78 19.19 -21.87
C GLU A 251 10.44 18.26 -23.05
N ILE A 252 10.71 16.95 -22.94
CA ILE A 252 10.38 15.99 -24.00
C ILE A 252 8.86 15.82 -24.14
N ILE A 253 8.12 15.73 -23.02
CA ILE A 253 6.67 15.56 -23.02
C ILE A 253 5.98 16.76 -23.67
N GLU A 254 6.43 17.97 -23.34
CA GLU A 254 5.85 19.22 -23.84
C GLU A 254 6.39 19.65 -25.20
N SER A 255 7.51 19.07 -25.67
CA SER A 255 8.03 19.36 -27.00
C SER A 255 6.99 19.10 -28.10
N GLU A 256 6.95 19.97 -29.10
CA GLU A 256 6.09 19.76 -30.26
C GLU A 256 6.47 18.45 -30.95
N THR A 257 5.48 17.60 -31.19
CA THR A 257 5.69 16.42 -32.04
C THR A 257 5.91 16.95 -33.45
N LEU A 258 7.09 16.76 -34.02
CA LEU A 258 7.34 17.01 -35.44
C LEU A 258 6.33 16.17 -36.24
N THR A 259 5.22 16.78 -36.62
CA THR A 259 4.31 16.21 -37.61
C THR A 259 5.12 16.22 -38.90
N GLY A 260 5.45 15.02 -39.38
CA GLY A 260 6.22 14.87 -40.61
C GLY A 260 5.61 15.76 -41.69
N SER A 261 6.44 16.64 -42.24
CA SER A 261 6.11 17.48 -43.36
C SER A 261 5.33 16.65 -44.37
N ARG A 262 4.07 17.02 -44.61
CA ARG A 262 3.38 16.58 -45.83
C ARG A 262 4.26 17.04 -46.98
N ILE A 263 4.96 16.09 -47.58
CA ILE A 263 5.62 16.27 -48.86
C ILE A 263 4.50 16.70 -49.82
N LEU A 264 4.60 17.94 -50.30
CA LEU A 264 3.76 18.53 -51.33
C LEU A 264 3.79 17.69 -52.60
#